data_AF-A0A923F447-F1
#
_entry.id   AF-A0A923F447-F1
#
_cell.length_a   1.000
_cell.length_b   1.000
_cell.length_c   1.000
_cell.angle_alpha   90.00
_cell.angle_beta   90.00
_cell.angle_gamma   90.00
#
_symmetry.space_group_name_H-M   'P 1'
#
loop_
_entity.id
_entity.type
_entity.pdbx_description
1 polymer ?
#
loop_
_entity_poly.entity_id
_entity_poly.type
_entity_poly.pdbx_seq_one_letter_code
_entity_poly.pdbx_strand_id
1 'polypeptide(L)' 'MVLCIEGFFPDGHENQLLHFELDIAPEFHKKVLKLVGWKSLQDGVNYGVLELTAKQAREIEDILGKSMPSELDLCISVFA' A
#
# COMPACT_ATOMS: atom_id res chain seq x y z
N MET A 1 -5.53 -1.95 13.83
CA MET A 1 -4.80 -1.01 12.95
C MET A 1 -3.58 -1.70 12.34
N VAL A 2 -3.75 -2.26 11.16
CA VAL A 2 -2.69 -2.83 10.32
C VAL A 2 -2.61 -2.03 9.02
N LEU A 3 -1.38 -1.79 8.55
CA LEU A 3 -1.13 -1.22 7.23
C LEU A 3 -1.20 -2.35 6.21
N CYS A 4 -1.99 -2.16 5.17
CA CYS A 4 -2.16 -3.14 4.11
C CYS A 4 -1.96 -2.47 2.76
N ILE A 5 -1.35 -3.21 1.84
CA ILE A 5 -1.22 -2.82 0.44
C ILE A 5 -2.09 -3.73 -0.38
N GLU A 6 -2.96 -3.14 -1.17
CA GLU A 6 -3.93 -3.80 -2.03
C GLU A 6 -3.58 -3.49 -3.48
N GLY A 7 -3.65 -4.47 -4.38
CA GLY A 7 -3.37 -4.30 -5.80
C GLY A 7 -4.59 -4.62 -6.63
N PHE A 8 -4.93 -3.69 -7.53
CA PHE A 8 -6.06 -3.78 -8.45
C PHE A 8 -5.56 -3.66 -9.89
N PHE A 9 -6.29 -4.23 -10.86
CA PHE A 9 -5.95 -3.96 -12.26
C PHE A 9 -6.36 -2.54 -12.63
N PRO A 10 -5.51 -1.83 -13.42
CA PRO A 10 -5.87 -0.53 -13.97
C PRO A 10 -7.15 -0.62 -14.82
N ASP A 11 -7.89 0.48 -14.82
CA ASP A 11 -9.25 0.58 -15.37
C ASP A 11 -9.33 0.04 -16.81
N GLY A 12 -10.24 -0.92 -17.04
CA GLY A 12 -10.37 -1.66 -18.31
C GLY A 12 -10.55 -3.16 -18.17
N HIS A 13 -10.29 -3.71 -16.98
CA HIS A 13 -10.67 -5.08 -16.64
C HIS A 13 -11.99 -5.04 -15.85
N GLU A 14 -13.02 -5.76 -16.32
CA GLU A 14 -14.40 -5.76 -15.80
C GLU A 14 -14.56 -6.13 -14.31
N ASN A 15 -13.46 -6.38 -13.62
CA ASN A 15 -13.41 -6.82 -12.25
C ASN A 15 -12.42 -5.93 -11.48
N GLN A 16 -12.93 -4.94 -10.75
CA GLN A 16 -12.24 -4.25 -9.66
C GLN A 16 -12.04 -5.21 -8.47
N LEU A 17 -11.54 -6.41 -8.73
CA LEU A 17 -11.28 -7.42 -7.72
C LEU A 17 -9.90 -7.18 -7.12
N LEU A 18 -9.79 -7.45 -5.82
CA LEU A 18 -8.52 -7.48 -5.13
C LEU A 18 -7.68 -8.62 -5.70
N HIS A 19 -6.56 -8.28 -6.33
CA HIS A 19 -5.64 -9.25 -6.95
C HIS A 19 -4.39 -9.49 -6.11
N PHE A 20 -4.04 -8.55 -5.26
CA PHE A 20 -2.88 -8.61 -4.39
C PHE A 20 -3.22 -7.99 -3.06
N GLU A 21 -2.83 -8.63 -1.97
CA GLU A 21 -2.98 -8.11 -0.62
C GLU A 21 -1.71 -8.41 0.17
N LEU A 22 -1.18 -7.40 0.83
CA LEU A 22 0.02 -7.51 1.64
C LEU A 22 -0.11 -6.74 2.95
N ASP A 23 -0.21 -7.49 4.03
CA ASP A 23 -0.13 -6.95 5.39
C ASP A 23 1.31 -6.56 5.72
N ILE A 24 1.49 -5.31 6.12
CA ILE A 24 2.77 -4.77 6.53
C ILE A 24 2.98 -5.07 8.02
N ALA A 25 4.11 -5.71 8.34
CA ALA A 25 4.49 -5.95 9.72
C ALA A 25 4.75 -4.64 10.50
N PRO A 26 4.42 -4.57 11.80
CA PRO A 26 4.56 -3.34 12.61
C PRO A 26 5.95 -2.71 12.61
N GLU A 27 7.00 -3.51 12.43
CA GLU A 27 8.39 -3.05 12.34
C GLU A 27 8.65 -2.13 11.13
N PHE A 28 7.89 -2.29 10.05
CA PHE A 28 8.02 -1.49 8.83
C PHE A 28 7.06 -0.30 8.79
N HIS A 29 6.01 -0.27 9.64
CA HIS A 29 4.98 0.78 9.64
C HIS A 29 5.59 2.18 9.64
N LYS A 30 6.54 2.46 10.55
CA LYS A 30 7.16 3.80 10.63
C LYS A 30 7.86 4.22 9.33
N LYS A 31 8.50 3.28 8.63
CA LYS A 31 9.20 3.57 7.36
C LYS A 31 8.21 3.83 6.24
N VAL A 32 7.19 2.97 6.13
CA VAL A 32 6.15 3.07 5.10
C VAL A 32 5.30 4.33 5.30
N LEU A 33 4.87 4.62 6.53
CA LEU A 33 4.14 5.85 6.88
C LEU A 33 4.91 7.10 6.44
N LYS A 34 6.21 7.17 6.71
CA LYS A 34 7.05 8.30 6.30
C LYS A 34 7.13 8.46 4.79
N LEU A 35 7.14 7.35 4.05
CA LEU A 35 7.22 7.32 2.59
C LEU A 35 5.91 7.78 1.92
N VAL A 36 4.76 7.47 2.53
CA VAL A 36 3.44 7.92 2.08
C VAL A 36 3.03 9.28 2.66
N GLY A 37 3.88 9.87 3.51
CA GLY A 37 3.66 11.19 4.12
C GLY A 37 2.73 11.18 5.33
N TRP A 38 2.37 10.01 5.87
CA TRP A 38 1.54 9.87 7.06
C TRP A 38 2.38 9.96 8.33
N LYS A 39 1.90 10.68 9.35
CA LYS A 39 2.58 10.77 10.65
C LYS A 39 2.24 9.58 11.54
N SER A 40 1.08 8.96 11.33
CA SER A 40 0.55 7.89 12.16
C SER A 40 -0.39 6.95 11.39
N LEU A 41 -0.69 5.77 11.96
CA LEU A 41 -1.73 4.88 11.44
C LEU A 41 -3.13 5.53 11.46
N GLN A 42 -3.38 6.45 12.39
CA GLN A 42 -4.62 7.24 12.43
C GLN A 42 -4.75 8.13 11.21
N ASP A 43 -3.65 8.72 10.74
CA ASP A 43 -3.66 9.52 9.51
C ASP A 43 -4.11 8.64 8.34
N GLY A 44 -3.59 7.42 8.24
CA GLY A 44 -4.01 6.47 7.20
C GLY A 44 -5.50 6.14 7.25
N VAL A 45 -6.08 5.96 8.44
CA VAL A 45 -7.54 5.78 8.58
C VAL A 45 -8.31 7.03 8.16
N ASN A 46 -7.79 8.22 8.47
CA ASN A 46 -8.44 9.49 8.13
C ASN A 46 -8.34 9.82 6.63
N TYR A 47 -7.20 9.53 6.00
CA TYR A 47 -6.99 9.70 4.56
C TYR A 47 -7.68 8.61 3.74
N GLY A 48 -7.89 7.42 4.32
CA GLY A 48 -8.52 6.29 3.67
C GLY A 48 -7.53 5.51 2.79
N VAL A 49 -7.92 5.28 1.54
CA VAL A 49 -7.09 4.57 0.55
C VAL A 49 -6.25 5.60 -0.21
N LEU A 50 -4.95 5.33 -0.32
CA LEU A 50 -4.01 6.17 -1.07
C LEU A 50 -3.33 5.35 -2.16
N GLU A 51 -3.40 5.80 -3.40
CA GLU A 51 -2.69 5.19 -4.52
C GLU A 51 -1.18 5.43 -4.41
N LEU A 52 -0.40 4.35 -4.52
CA LEU A 52 1.05 4.39 -4.51
C LEU A 52 1.57 4.68 -5.90
N THR A 53 2.47 5.65 -6.01
CA THR A 53 3.25 5.84 -7.24
C THR A 53 4.24 4.69 -7.44
N ALA A 54 4.63 4.40 -8.69
CA ALA A 54 5.63 3.37 -9.01
C ALA A 54 6.95 3.54 -8.22
N LYS A 55 7.33 4.79 -7.92
CA LYS A 55 8.50 5.09 -7.08
C LYS A 55 8.29 4.66 -5.63
N GLN A 56 7.12 5.00 -5.06
CA GLN A 56 6.77 4.63 -3.69
C GLN A 56 6.66 3.11 -3.54
N ALA A 57 6.00 2.43 -4.48
CA ALA A 57 5.91 0.98 -4.50
C ALA A 57 7.30 0.34 -4.44
N ARG A 58 8.22 0.77 -5.30
CA ARG A 58 9.59 0.27 -5.33
C ARG A 58 10.37 0.51 -4.04
N GLU A 59 10.24 1.70 -3.45
CA GLU A 59 10.86 1.97 -2.15
C GLU A 59 10.26 1.11 -1.03
N ILE A 60 8.97 0.78 -1.09
CA ILE A 60 8.35 -0.15 -0.14
C ILE A 60 8.82 -1.59 -0.39
N GLU A 61 8.98 -2.03 -1.64
CA GLU A 61 9.58 -3.33 -1.97
C GLU A 61 10.96 -3.50 -1.31
N ASP A 62 11.82 -2.48 -1.42
CA ASP A 62 13.14 -2.46 -0.80
C ASP A 62 13.07 -2.48 0.74
N ILE A 63 12.07 -1.81 1.33
CA ILE A 63 11.85 -1.81 2.78
C ILE A 63 11.39 -3.19 3.28
N LEU A 64 10.45 -3.81 2.57
CA LEU A 64 9.84 -5.08 2.95
C LEU A 64 10.67 -6.29 2.51
N GLY A 65 11.60 -6.11 1.58
CA GLY A 65 12.32 -7.19 0.92
C GLY A 65 11.40 -8.11 0.12
N LYS A 66 10.27 -7.59 -0.36
CA LYS A 66 9.25 -8.35 -1.12
C LYS A 66 8.99 -7.66 -2.44
N SER A 67 8.88 -8.43 -3.51
CA SER A 67 8.44 -7.92 -4.79
C SER A 67 6.94 -7.65 -4.79
N MET A 68 6.56 -6.50 -5.34
CA MET A 68 5.20 -6.07 -5.59
C MET A 68 4.92 -6.16 -7.09
N PRO A 69 3.67 -6.48 -7.48
CA PRO A 69 3.31 -6.55 -8.88
C PRO A 69 3.31 -5.15 -9.50
N SER A 70 4.18 -4.93 -10.49
CA SER A 70 4.28 -3.65 -11.22
C SER A 70 3.17 -3.43 -12.25
N GLU A 71 2.40 -4.48 -12.54
CA GLU A 71 1.29 -4.46 -13.50
C GLU A 71 -0.05 -4.10 -12.83
N LEU A 72 -0.08 -4.02 -11.49
CA LEU A 72 -1.25 -3.63 -10.71
C LEU A 72 -1.09 -2.20 -10.21
N ASP A 73 -2.22 -1.50 -10.13
CA ASP A 73 -2.32 -0.26 -9.38
C ASP A 73 -2.36 -0.61 -7.90
N LEU A 74 -1.28 -0.24 -7.20
CA LEU A 74 -1.09 -0.53 -5.79
C LEU A 74 -1.63 0.62 -4.96
N CYS A 75 -2.44 0.28 -3.98
CA CYS A 75 -3.03 1.20 -3.02
C CYS A 75 -2.61 0.80 -1.62
N ILE A 76 -2.50 1.78 -0.73
CA ILE A 76 -2.21 1.55 0.68
C ILE A 76 -3.36 2.06 1.54
N SER A 77 -3.74 1.29 2.54
CA SER A 77 -4.84 1.58 3.45
C SER A 77 -4.50 1.10 4.86
N VAL A 78 -5.26 1.59 5.86
CA VAL A 78 -5.14 1.12 7.25
C VAL A 78 -6.45 0.49 7.67
N PHE A 79 -6.41 -0.80 7.98
CA PHE A 79 -7.54 -1.51 8.55
C PHE A 79 -7.53 -1.35 10.07
N ALA A 80 -8.55 -0.68 10.61
CA ALA A 80 -8.66 -0.35 12.03
C ALA A 80 -9.05 -1.56 12.87
#